data_AF-A0A2D0PC84-F1
#
_entry.id   AF-A0A2D0PC84-F1
#
_cell.length_a   1.000
_cell.length_b   1.000
_cell.length_c   1.000
_cell.angle_alpha   90.00
_cell.angle_beta   90.00
_cell.angle_gamma   90.00
#
_symmetry.space_group_name_H-M   'P 1'
#
loop_
_entity.id
_entity.type
_entity.pdbx_description
1 polymer ?
#
loop_
_entity_poly.entity_id
_entity_poly.type
_entity_poly.pdbx_seq_one_letter_code
_entity_poly.pdbx_strand_id
1 'polypeptide(L)'
;MAARVIAIISAIALAFGFIECGRCPYEKFTPNHSFCKPPNPSCNILQRGVGAGDRMKILKLHNDYRAKVAAGQELKLETSTSSKYVRNGMG
;
A
#
# COMPACT_ATOMS: atom_id res chain seq x y z
N MET A 1 -10.86 -0.69 -53.10
CA MET A 1 -9.60 -0.37 -52.37
C MET A 1 -9.89 0.18 -50.98
N ALA A 2 -10.56 1.34 -50.84
CA ALA A 2 -10.83 1.97 -49.54
C ALA A 2 -11.65 1.12 -48.54
N ALA A 3 -12.71 0.44 -48.98
CA ALA A 3 -13.55 -0.38 -48.10
C ALA A 3 -12.81 -1.57 -47.46
N ARG A 4 -11.83 -2.14 -48.19
CA ARG A 4 -10.98 -3.24 -47.69
C ARG A 4 -10.00 -2.72 -46.64
N VAL A 5 -9.45 -1.53 -46.84
CA VAL A 5 -8.55 -0.86 -45.89
C VAL A 5 -9.30 -0.47 -44.60
N ILE A 6 -10.51 0.08 -44.73
CA ILE A 6 -11.35 0.45 -43.57
C ILE A 6 -11.70 -0.80 -42.74
N ALA A 7 -12.08 -1.91 -43.39
CA ALA A 7 -12.39 -3.16 -42.70
C ALA A 7 -11.18 -3.73 -41.94
N ILE A 8 -9.97 -3.63 -42.51
CA ILE A 8 -8.73 -4.07 -41.86
C ILE A 8 -8.41 -3.19 -40.64
N ILE A 9 -8.53 -1.86 -40.77
CA ILE A 9 -8.27 -0.93 -39.65
C ILE A 9 -9.28 -1.15 -38.52
N SER A 10 -10.55 -1.39 -38.82
CA SER A 10 -11.56 -1.69 -37.79
C SER A 10 -11.29 -3.01 -37.08
N ALA A 11 -10.83 -4.05 -37.79
CA ALA A 11 -10.48 -5.34 -37.19
C ALA A 11 -9.25 -5.23 -36.25
N ILE A 12 -8.27 -4.42 -36.63
CA ILE A 12 -7.09 -4.11 -35.81
C ILE A 12 -7.50 -3.33 -34.55
N ALA A 13 -8.32 -2.29 -34.67
CA ALA A 13 -8.80 -1.52 -33.53
C ALA A 13 -9.61 -2.38 -32.52
N LEU A 14 -10.40 -3.33 -33.00
CA LEU A 14 -11.13 -4.29 -32.17
C LEU A 14 -10.20 -5.33 -31.50
N ALA A 15 -9.12 -5.74 -32.18
CA ALA A 15 -8.15 -6.70 -31.65
C ALA A 15 -7.19 -6.09 -30.60
N PHE A 16 -6.85 -4.80 -30.74
CA PHE A 16 -5.94 -4.10 -29.81
C PHE A 16 -6.66 -3.21 -28.78
N GLY A 17 -7.98 -3.05 -28.89
CA GLY A 17 -8.78 -2.12 -28.07
C GLY A 17 -8.98 -2.48 -26.60
N PHE A 18 -8.41 -3.57 -26.10
CA PHE A 18 -8.63 -4.04 -24.72
C PHE A 18 -7.37 -4.59 -24.03
N ILE A 19 -6.20 -3.95 -24.21
CA ILE A 19 -4.98 -4.32 -23.47
C ILE A 19 -4.67 -3.31 -22.36
N GLU A 20 -5.66 -2.96 -21.54
CA GLU A 20 -5.42 -2.35 -20.23
C GLU A 20 -6.30 -2.98 -19.15
N CYS A 21 -6.43 -4.30 -19.19
CA CYS A 21 -7.00 -5.04 -18.07
C CYS A 21 -5.85 -5.56 -17.20
N GLY A 22 -5.68 -5.02 -15.99
CA GLY A 22 -4.91 -5.70 -14.94
C GLY A 22 -3.76 -4.96 -14.26
N ARG A 23 -3.53 -3.66 -14.54
CA ARG A 23 -2.53 -2.89 -13.78
C ARG A 23 -3.10 -2.36 -12.47
N CYS A 24 -2.36 -2.56 -11.39
CA CYS A 24 -2.77 -2.11 -10.06
C CYS A 24 -2.81 -0.56 -10.01
N PRO A 25 -3.88 0.07 -9.49
CA PRO A 25 -4.03 1.53 -9.47
C PRO A 25 -2.92 2.30 -8.75
N TYR A 26 -2.14 1.62 -7.91
CA TYR A 26 -1.09 2.19 -7.07
C TYR A 26 0.32 2.02 -7.63
N GLU A 27 0.51 1.28 -8.73
CA GLU A 27 1.83 1.15 -9.39
C GLU A 27 2.38 2.50 -9.86
N LYS A 28 1.50 3.46 -10.16
CA LYS A 28 1.88 4.82 -10.57
C LYS A 28 2.67 5.60 -9.52
N PHE A 29 2.51 5.27 -8.23
CA PHE A 29 3.20 5.94 -7.14
C PHE A 29 4.54 5.29 -6.82
N THR A 30 4.60 3.96 -6.86
CA THR A 30 5.80 3.19 -6.60
C THR A 30 5.71 1.87 -7.35
N PRO A 31 6.76 1.47 -8.12
CA PRO A 31 6.74 0.24 -8.91
C PRO A 31 6.42 -1.03 -8.11
N ASN A 32 6.77 -1.05 -6.82
CA ASN A 32 6.56 -2.17 -5.91
C ASN A 32 5.59 -1.84 -4.76
N HIS A 33 4.42 -1.29 -5.07
CA HIS A 33 3.46 -0.91 -4.05
C HIS A 33 2.87 -2.12 -3.29
N SER A 34 2.90 -2.10 -1.96
CA SER A 34 2.50 -3.24 -1.10
C SER A 34 1.07 -3.72 -1.35
N PHE A 35 0.14 -2.83 -1.70
CA PHE A 35 -1.24 -3.20 -2.02
C PHE A 35 -1.38 -3.98 -3.33
N CYS A 36 -0.41 -3.86 -4.23
CA CYS A 36 -0.39 -4.56 -5.50
C CYS A 36 0.25 -5.95 -5.39
N LYS A 37 0.88 -6.26 -4.26
CA LYS A 37 1.52 -7.55 -4.04
C LYS A 37 0.45 -8.62 -3.78
N PRO A 38 0.61 -9.83 -4.35
CA PRO A 38 -0.26 -10.95 -4.01
C PRO A 38 -0.09 -11.35 -2.53
N PRO A 39 -1.07 -12.04 -1.94
CA PRO A 39 -0.93 -12.60 -0.60
C PRO A 39 0.31 -13.50 -0.49
N ASN A 40 1.01 -13.44 0.64
CA ASN A 40 2.17 -14.29 0.88
C ASN A 40 1.73 -15.77 0.88
N PRO A 41 2.25 -16.62 -0.03
CA PRO A 41 1.85 -18.02 -0.13
C PRO A 41 2.25 -18.85 1.09
N SER A 42 3.25 -18.41 1.86
CA SER A 42 3.72 -19.12 3.05
C SER A 42 2.89 -18.83 4.31
N CYS A 43 1.92 -17.92 4.26
CA CYS A 43 1.13 -17.51 5.42
C CYS A 43 -0.30 -18.03 5.32
N ASN A 44 -0.70 -18.88 6.26
CA ASN A 44 -2.11 -19.23 6.43
C ASN A 44 -2.80 -18.18 7.31
N ILE A 45 -3.66 -17.37 6.71
CA ILE A 45 -4.31 -16.24 7.38
C ILE A 45 -5.50 -16.75 8.21
N LEU A 46 -5.32 -16.85 9.52
CA LEU A 46 -6.36 -17.32 10.46
C LEU A 46 -7.42 -16.25 10.76
N GLN A 47 -7.00 -14.98 10.84
CA GLN A 47 -7.89 -13.85 11.11
C GLN A 47 -7.40 -12.63 10.35
N ARG A 48 -8.34 -11.84 9.82
CA ARG A 48 -8.05 -10.60 9.09
C ARG A 48 -8.50 -9.39 9.88
N GLY A 49 -7.70 -8.34 9.81
CA GLY A 49 -8.00 -7.05 10.42
C GLY A 49 -7.94 -7.08 11.94
N VAL A 50 -8.42 -5.98 12.53
CA VAL A 50 -8.41 -5.76 13.98
C VAL A 50 -9.84 -5.49 14.42
N GLY A 51 -10.30 -6.10 15.51
CA GLY A 51 -11.66 -5.93 16.04
C GLY A 51 -11.94 -4.49 16.47
N ALA A 52 -13.22 -4.10 16.55
CA ALA A 52 -13.59 -2.72 16.88
C ALA A 52 -13.05 -2.25 18.25
N GLY A 53 -13.12 -3.10 19.27
CA GLY A 53 -12.56 -2.82 20.59
C GLY A 53 -11.04 -2.66 20.55
N ASP A 54 -10.35 -3.54 19.84
CA ASP A 54 -8.88 -3.47 19.70
C ASP A 54 -8.44 -2.24 18.91
N ARG A 55 -9.18 -1.83 17.87
CA ARG A 55 -8.91 -0.57 17.16
C ARG A 55 -8.97 0.64 18.10
N MET A 56 -9.97 0.67 18.99
CA MET A 56 -10.10 1.74 19.98
C MET A 56 -8.94 1.71 20.98
N LYS A 57 -8.54 0.51 21.44
CA LYS A 57 -7.41 0.33 22.34
C LYS A 57 -6.10 0.80 21.70
N ILE A 58 -5.84 0.43 20.44
CA ILE A 58 -4.67 0.86 19.67
C ILE A 58 -4.65 2.39 19.59
N LEU A 59 -5.77 3.01 19.21
CA LEU A 59 -5.87 4.45 19.07
C LEU A 59 -5.62 5.16 20.41
N LYS A 60 -6.24 4.68 21.49
CA LYS A 60 -6.07 5.23 22.83
C LYS A 60 -4.60 5.18 23.26
N LEU A 61 -3.95 4.02 23.12
CA LEU A 61 -2.54 3.87 23.49
C LEU A 61 -1.62 4.83 22.72
N HIS A 62 -1.85 5.00 21.42
CA HIS A 62 -1.08 5.96 20.62
C HIS A 62 -1.32 7.41 21.07
N ASN A 63 -2.56 7.79 21.33
CA ASN A 63 -2.90 9.16 21.74
C ASN A 63 -2.39 9.48 23.15
N ASP A 64 -2.52 8.55 24.10
CA ASP A 64 -1.98 8.69 25.45
C ASP A 64 -0.46 8.92 25.40
N TYR A 65 0.25 8.15 24.56
CA TYR A 65 1.69 8.34 24.38
C TYR A 65 2.03 9.67 23.69
N ARG A 66 1.32 10.05 22.64
CA ARG A 66 1.49 11.36 21.97
C ARG A 66 1.29 12.51 22.95
N ALA A 67 0.28 12.44 23.81
CA ALA A 67 0.00 13.45 24.82
C ALA A 67 1.11 13.52 25.87
N LYS A 68 1.60 12.37 26.35
CA LYS A 68 2.72 12.30 27.29
C LYS A 68 3.99 12.95 26.72
N VAL A 69 4.34 12.65 25.46
CA VAL A 69 5.49 13.24 24.78
C VAL A 69 5.30 14.75 24.58
N ALA A 70 4.12 15.18 24.12
CA ALA A 70 3.82 16.59 23.92
C ALA A 70 3.85 17.41 25.22
N ALA A 71 3.50 16.78 26.35
CA ALA A 71 3.58 17.38 27.68
C ALA A 71 5.00 17.41 28.28
N GLY A 72 6.01 16.88 27.58
CA GLY A 72 7.39 16.79 28.09
C GLY A 72 7.56 15.79 29.25
N GLN A 73 6.59 14.90 29.45
CA GLN A 73 6.58 13.93 30.55
C GLN A 73 7.26 12.59 30.18
N GLU A 74 7.81 12.50 28.97
CA GLU A 74 8.62 11.36 28.55
C GLU A 74 10.04 11.51 29.11
N LEU A 75 10.27 10.96 30.30
CA LEU A 75 11.55 11.02 31.01
C LEU A 75 12.60 10.05 30.46
N LYS A 76 12.20 9.13 29.58
CA LYS A 76 13.13 8.22 28.93
C LYS A 76 13.87 9.00 27.85
N LEU A 77 15.15 9.30 28.09
CA LEU A 77 16.11 9.50 27.03
C LEU A 77 16.15 8.18 26.24
N GLU A 78 15.27 8.03 25.25
CA GLU A 78 15.42 7.03 24.21
C GLU A 78 16.76 7.34 23.54
N THR A 79 17.83 6.69 24.01
CA THR A 79 19.07 6.60 23.26
C THR A 79 18.66 6.07 21.91
N SER A 80 18.76 6.94 20.91
CA SER A 80 18.47 6.83 19.48
C SER A 80 18.70 5.43 18.86
N THR A 81 17.96 4.43 19.33
CA THR A 81 17.99 3.04 18.85
C THR A 81 16.75 2.79 18.00
N SER A 82 15.64 3.48 18.29
CA SER A 82 14.48 3.57 17.37
C SER A 82 14.78 4.41 16.11
N SER A 83 15.66 5.43 16.20
CA SER A 83 16.08 6.24 15.04
C SER A 83 17.02 5.49 14.06
N LYS A 84 17.69 4.41 14.50
CA LYS A 84 18.48 3.56 13.58
C LYS A 84 17.60 2.76 12.60
N TYR A 85 16.34 2.46 12.95
CA TYR A 85 15.42 1.77 12.04
C TYR A 85 14.73 2.69 11.04
N VAL A 86 14.53 3.97 11.38
CA VAL A 86 13.90 4.94 10.46
C VAL A 86 14.87 5.38 9.35
N ARG A 87 16.18 5.42 9.61
CA ARG A 87 17.18 5.82 8.60
C ARG A 87 17.50 4.76 7.53
N ASN A 88 17.16 3.49 7.75
CA ASN A 88 17.46 2.41 6.80
C ASN A 88 16.31 2.10 5.82
N GLY A 89 15.27 2.95 5.78
CA GLY A 89 14.07 2.73 4.96
C GLY A 89 13.84 3.73 3.81
N MET A 90 14.80 4.62 3.53
CA MET A 90 14.78 5.49 2.35
C MET A 90 15.95 5.06 1.44
N GLY A 91 15.70 4.01 0.67
CA GLY A 91 16.41 3.73 -0.58
C GLY A 91 15.64 4.33 -1.75
#